data_AF-A0A925DFW8-F1
#
_entry.id   AF-A0A925DFW8-F1
#
_cell.length_a   1.000
_cell.length_b   1.000
_cell.length_c   1.000
_cell.angle_alpha   90.00
_cell.angle_beta   90.00
_cell.angle_gamma   90.00
#
_symmetry.space_group_name_H-M   'P 1'
#
loop_
_entity.id
_entity.type
_entity.pdbx_description
1 polymer ?
#
loop_
_entity_poly.entity_id
_entity_poly.type
_entity_poly.pdbx_seq_one_letter_code
_entity_poly.pdbx_strand_id
1 'polypeptide(L)'
;VNARDRIGQGPWHNARGVVVAKDLAHLHGDTHEAARLGSNLSRSTALTEKNQTVKGNGDTPNQHDILTGSQPDGRAFTDSADHTCSNFTSSAPTGSAAVGHFDRTGGGNTSWNSTHQSRGCGQDNLVATGGAGLLYCFATN
;
A
#
# COMPACT_ATOMS: atom_id res chain seq x y z
N VAL A 1 -2.84 15.34 -8.06
CA VAL A 1 -2.33 15.37 -6.67
C VAL A 1 -1.86 13.97 -6.33
N ASN A 2 -0.64 13.78 -5.83
CA ASN A 2 -0.11 12.45 -5.51
C ASN A 2 -0.40 12.06 -4.06
N ALA A 3 -0.52 10.77 -3.75
CA ALA A 3 -0.53 10.29 -2.37
C ALA A 3 0.79 10.63 -1.68
N ARG A 4 1.92 10.44 -2.39
CA ARG A 4 3.27 10.83 -1.96
C ARG A 4 3.37 12.25 -1.41
N ASP A 5 2.68 13.21 -2.02
CA ASP A 5 2.76 14.61 -1.62
C ASP A 5 2.00 14.89 -0.32
N ARG A 6 1.16 13.95 0.15
CA ARG A 6 0.26 14.10 1.29
C ARG A 6 0.68 13.33 2.54
N ILE A 7 1.73 12.50 2.48
CA ILE A 7 2.17 11.65 3.60
C ILE A 7 3.23 12.32 4.49
N GLY A 8 3.66 13.54 4.17
CA GLY A 8 4.73 14.26 4.87
C GLY A 8 6.13 13.91 4.34
N GLN A 9 7.16 14.39 5.03
CA GLN A 9 8.57 14.14 4.65
C GLN A 9 9.24 13.04 5.47
N GLY A 10 8.55 12.46 6.46
CA GLY A 10 9.12 11.50 7.39
C GLY A 10 9.95 12.16 8.52
N PRO A 11 10.68 11.35 9.32
CA PRO A 11 10.66 9.89 9.32
C PRO A 11 9.32 9.33 9.79
N TRP A 12 8.98 8.11 9.36
CA TRP A 12 7.79 7.39 9.83
C TRP A 12 8.19 6.17 10.64
N HIS A 13 7.45 5.98 11.73
CA HIS A 13 7.62 4.87 12.66
C HIS A 13 6.29 4.12 12.76
N ASN A 14 6.35 2.81 12.97
CA ASN A 14 5.14 2.03 13.23
C ASN A 14 4.67 2.22 14.69
N ALA A 15 3.58 1.55 15.06
CA ALA A 15 3.00 1.63 16.41
C ALA A 15 3.94 1.21 17.56
N ARG A 16 5.07 0.54 17.27
CA ARG A 16 6.11 0.18 18.26
C ARG A 16 7.29 1.16 18.29
N GLY A 17 7.23 2.25 17.54
CA GLY A 17 8.34 3.18 17.37
C GLY A 17 9.47 2.66 16.46
N VAL A 18 9.28 1.54 15.77
CA VAL A 18 10.28 1.03 14.80
C VAL A 18 10.20 1.88 13.53
N VAL A 19 11.37 2.36 13.07
CA VAL A 19 11.47 3.14 11.82
C VAL A 19 11.00 2.29 10.63
N VAL A 20 10.03 2.82 9.88
CA VAL A 20 9.53 2.25 8.62
C VAL A 20 10.30 2.85 7.45
N ALA A 21 10.40 4.18 7.39
CA ALA A 21 11.20 4.89 6.40
C ALA A 21 11.70 6.22 6.97
N LYS A 22 12.83 6.69 6.44
CA LYS A 22 13.54 7.89 6.93
C LYS A 22 13.04 9.15 6.25
N ASP A 23 12.69 9.03 4.98
CA ASP A 23 12.21 10.07 4.09
C ASP A 23 11.46 9.42 2.92
N LEU A 24 10.92 10.26 2.02
CA LEU A 24 10.20 9.79 0.83
C LEU A 24 11.06 8.94 -0.11
N ALA A 25 12.34 9.28 -0.27
CA ALA A 25 13.26 8.57 -1.16
C ALA A 25 13.54 7.16 -0.66
N HIS A 26 13.72 6.99 0.65
CA HIS A 26 13.85 5.69 1.29
C HIS A 26 12.54 4.90 1.23
N LEU A 27 11.39 5.54 1.44
CA LEU A 27 10.08 4.87 1.41
C LEU A 27 9.78 4.26 0.03
N HIS A 28 10.04 5.02 -1.04
CA HIS A 28 9.69 4.68 -2.42
C HIS A 28 10.86 4.13 -3.26
N GLY A 29 12.09 4.17 -2.74
CA GLY A 29 13.28 3.68 -3.45
C GLY A 29 13.67 4.53 -4.65
N ASP A 30 13.64 5.86 -4.51
CA ASP A 30 13.84 6.80 -5.64
C ASP A 30 15.22 6.72 -6.29
N THR A 31 16.23 6.23 -5.57
CA THR A 31 17.58 5.99 -6.09
C THR A 31 17.93 4.52 -5.98
N HIS A 32 18.92 4.06 -6.75
CA HIS A 32 19.39 2.68 -6.65
C HIS A 32 19.89 2.34 -5.25
N GLU A 33 20.53 3.28 -4.56
CA GLU A 33 20.98 3.12 -3.17
C GLU A 33 19.79 2.95 -2.23
N ALA A 34 18.78 3.82 -2.34
CA ALA A 34 17.58 3.74 -1.52
C ALA A 34 16.78 2.46 -1.79
N ALA A 35 16.67 2.04 -3.06
CA ALA A 35 16.00 0.82 -3.46
C ALA A 35 16.73 -0.44 -2.98
N ARG A 36 18.08 -0.44 -2.99
CA ARG A 36 18.90 -1.54 -2.45
C ARG A 36 18.79 -1.67 -0.94
N LEU A 37 18.72 -0.55 -0.22
CA LEU A 37 18.45 -0.55 1.22
C LEU A 37 17.03 -1.08 1.49
N GLY A 38 16.06 -0.55 0.75
CA GLY A 38 14.64 -0.88 0.88
C GLY A 38 14.04 -0.31 2.16
N SER A 39 12.84 0.27 2.06
CA SER A 39 12.09 0.67 3.25
C SER A 39 11.77 -0.54 4.13
N ASN A 40 11.66 -0.30 5.44
CA ASN A 40 11.34 -1.31 6.43
C ASN A 40 9.82 -1.56 6.50
N LEU A 41 9.13 -1.53 5.36
CA LEU A 41 7.72 -1.85 5.25
C LEU A 41 7.59 -3.31 4.79
N SER A 42 7.24 -4.17 5.75
CA SER A 42 7.21 -5.63 5.63
C SER A 42 6.12 -6.20 6.53
N ARG A 43 5.89 -7.53 6.47
CA ARG A 43 4.88 -8.21 7.30
C ARG A 43 5.05 -8.01 8.80
N SER A 44 6.30 -7.92 9.27
CA SER A 44 6.60 -7.79 10.70
C SER A 44 6.52 -6.35 11.21
N THR A 45 6.53 -5.37 10.31
CA THR A 45 6.65 -3.94 10.65
C THR A 45 5.42 -3.13 10.27
N ALA A 46 4.62 -3.60 9.31
CA ALA A 46 3.29 -3.07 9.03
C ALA A 46 2.30 -3.56 10.11
N LEU A 47 1.98 -2.66 11.03
CA LEU A 47 1.10 -2.94 12.17
C LEU A 47 -0.12 -2.02 12.10
N THR A 48 -1.22 -2.47 12.69
CA THR A 48 -2.39 -1.63 12.91
C THR A 48 -2.08 -0.52 13.93
N GLU A 49 -2.96 0.47 14.02
CA GLU A 49 -2.89 1.54 15.01
C GLU A 49 -2.96 1.02 16.46
N LYS A 50 -3.47 -0.19 16.66
CA LYS A 50 -3.53 -0.91 17.94
C LYS A 50 -2.35 -1.86 18.17
N ASN A 51 -1.28 -1.71 17.39
CA ASN A 51 -0.07 -2.54 17.50
C ASN A 51 -0.29 -4.04 17.23
N GLN A 52 -1.26 -4.36 16.36
CA GLN A 52 -1.57 -5.73 15.95
C GLN A 52 -0.97 -6.05 14.58
N THR A 53 -0.64 -7.31 14.36
CA THR A 53 -0.20 -7.81 13.05
C THR A 53 -1.38 -7.89 12.08
N VAL A 54 -1.14 -7.54 10.82
CA VAL A 54 -2.11 -7.71 9.74
C VAL A 54 -2.01 -9.13 9.17
N LYS A 55 -3.15 -9.72 8.77
CA LYS A 55 -3.16 -11.04 8.11
C LYS A 55 -2.60 -10.93 6.70
N GLY A 56 -1.53 -11.65 6.41
CA GLY A 56 -0.83 -11.59 5.13
C GLY A 56 -1.12 -12.79 4.24
N ASN A 57 -0.33 -12.91 3.19
CA ASN A 57 -0.39 -14.02 2.25
C ASN A 57 -0.24 -15.36 3.00
N GLY A 58 -1.12 -16.31 2.67
CA GLY A 58 -1.21 -17.62 3.33
C GLY A 58 -2.07 -17.65 4.60
N ASP A 59 -2.51 -16.51 5.14
CA ASP A 59 -3.43 -16.48 6.29
C ASP A 59 -4.90 -16.66 5.87
N THR A 60 -5.77 -16.97 6.85
CA THR A 60 -7.22 -17.03 6.65
C THR A 60 -7.97 -16.08 7.60
N PRO A 61 -8.80 -15.14 7.08
CA PRO A 61 -8.81 -14.69 5.68
C PRO A 61 -7.46 -14.06 5.26
N ASN A 62 -7.18 -14.09 3.96
CA ASN A 62 -6.08 -13.35 3.35
C ASN A 62 -6.42 -11.86 3.31
N GLN A 63 -5.51 -11.00 3.78
CA GLN A 63 -5.69 -9.53 3.79
C GLN A 63 -4.41 -8.81 3.36
N HIS A 64 -3.63 -9.42 2.46
CA HIS A 64 -2.30 -8.94 2.07
C HIS A 64 -2.30 -7.72 1.14
N ASP A 65 -3.39 -7.52 0.39
CA ASP A 65 -3.53 -6.38 -0.51
C ASP A 65 -4.00 -5.14 0.25
N ILE A 66 -3.25 -4.06 0.09
CA ILE A 66 -3.54 -2.74 0.66
C ILE A 66 -3.86 -1.77 -0.48
N LEU A 67 -4.95 -1.00 -0.33
CA LEU A 67 -5.34 0.04 -1.28
C LEU A 67 -4.32 1.18 -1.28
N THR A 68 -3.86 1.57 -2.46
CA THR A 68 -2.88 2.67 -2.62
C THR A 68 -3.24 3.64 -3.73
N GLY A 69 -3.69 3.13 -4.89
CA GLY A 69 -3.99 3.96 -6.05
C GLY A 69 -2.77 4.67 -6.64
N SER A 70 -1.56 4.14 -6.42
CA SER A 70 -0.30 4.77 -6.79
C SER A 70 0.58 3.88 -7.65
N GLN A 71 1.45 4.51 -8.43
CA GLN A 71 2.62 3.88 -9.05
C GLN A 71 3.69 3.56 -7.97
N PRO A 72 4.74 2.76 -8.27
CA PRO A 72 5.74 2.36 -7.28
C PRO A 72 6.44 3.55 -6.61
N ASP A 73 6.65 4.63 -7.35
CA ASP A 73 7.25 5.88 -6.86
C ASP A 73 6.31 6.72 -5.96
N GLY A 74 5.09 6.24 -5.70
CA GLY A 74 4.08 6.89 -4.87
C GLY A 74 3.24 7.95 -5.58
N ARG A 75 3.47 8.16 -6.89
CA ARG A 75 2.70 9.13 -7.68
C ARG A 75 1.40 8.52 -8.20
N ALA A 76 0.46 9.39 -8.54
CA ALA A 76 -0.77 8.96 -9.21
C ALA A 76 -0.44 8.38 -10.59
N PHE A 77 -1.29 7.48 -11.08
CA PHE A 77 -1.27 7.07 -12.48
C PHE A 77 -1.59 8.29 -13.37
N THR A 78 -0.97 8.33 -14.56
CA THR A 78 -1.07 9.47 -15.50
C THR A 78 -1.85 9.14 -16.76
N ASP A 79 -2.34 7.91 -16.88
CA ASP A 79 -3.23 7.53 -17.97
C ASP A 79 -4.68 7.99 -17.69
N SER A 80 -5.60 7.65 -18.59
CA SER A 80 -7.01 8.02 -18.47
C SER A 80 -7.83 7.04 -17.64
N ALA A 81 -7.24 5.98 -17.09
CA ALA A 81 -7.96 4.96 -16.34
C ALA A 81 -8.10 5.36 -14.87
N ASP A 82 -9.19 4.93 -14.25
CA ASP A 82 -9.39 5.11 -12.81
C ASP A 82 -8.72 3.96 -12.04
N HIS A 83 -7.71 4.32 -11.26
CA HIS A 83 -6.94 3.41 -10.42
C HIS A 83 -7.27 3.56 -8.93
N THR A 84 -8.41 4.17 -8.61
CA THR A 84 -8.74 4.57 -7.24
C THR A 84 -10.17 4.24 -6.85
N CYS A 85 -10.96 3.56 -7.69
CA CYS A 85 -12.40 3.37 -7.42
C CYS A 85 -13.14 4.68 -7.16
N SER A 86 -12.98 5.63 -8.10
CA SER A 86 -13.54 6.98 -8.09
C SER A 86 -13.08 7.77 -6.88
N ASN A 87 -11.77 7.91 -6.72
CA ASN A 87 -11.16 8.56 -5.56
C ASN A 87 -11.61 7.94 -4.23
N PHE A 88 -11.69 6.60 -4.19
CA PHE A 88 -12.10 5.78 -3.06
C PHE A 88 -13.52 6.05 -2.55
N THR A 89 -14.43 6.55 -3.41
CA THR A 89 -15.83 6.81 -3.05
C THR A 89 -16.82 5.81 -3.66
N SER A 90 -16.36 4.88 -4.51
CA SER A 90 -17.21 3.86 -5.12
C SER A 90 -17.11 2.52 -4.40
N SER A 91 -18.24 1.83 -4.29
CA SER A 91 -18.31 0.42 -3.89
C SER A 91 -18.92 -0.46 -4.99
N ALA A 92 -18.87 0.02 -6.24
CA ALA A 92 -19.43 -0.69 -7.38
C ALA A 92 -18.78 -2.07 -7.58
N PRO A 93 -19.51 -3.05 -8.16
CA PRO A 93 -18.92 -4.33 -8.53
C PRO A 93 -17.88 -4.18 -9.66
N THR A 94 -17.98 -3.13 -10.47
CA THR A 94 -17.07 -2.79 -11.57
C THR A 94 -16.09 -1.69 -11.18
N GLY A 95 -15.01 -1.55 -11.96
CA GLY A 95 -13.90 -0.63 -11.67
C GLY A 95 -12.78 -1.32 -10.91
N SER A 96 -11.74 -0.58 -10.52
CA SER A 96 -10.62 -1.12 -9.77
C SER A 96 -9.85 -0.03 -9.05
N ALA A 97 -9.11 -0.43 -8.01
CA ALA A 97 -8.08 0.39 -7.39
C ALA A 97 -6.74 -0.33 -7.48
N ALA A 98 -5.65 0.43 -7.67
CA ALA A 98 -4.32 -0.14 -7.56
C ALA A 98 -4.05 -0.50 -6.09
N VAL A 99 -3.48 -1.69 -5.89
CA VAL A 99 -3.09 -2.22 -4.58
C VAL A 99 -1.60 -2.52 -4.56
N GLY A 100 -1.03 -2.65 -3.36
CA GLY A 100 0.27 -3.26 -3.17
C GLY A 100 0.28 -4.20 -1.97
N HIS A 101 1.38 -4.94 -1.78
CA HIS A 101 1.47 -6.00 -0.79
C HIS A 101 2.26 -5.55 0.44
N PHE A 102 1.61 -5.45 1.60
CA PHE A 102 2.31 -5.02 2.82
C PHE A 102 3.40 -6.00 3.26
N ASP A 103 3.22 -7.27 2.91
CA ASP A 103 4.12 -8.35 3.29
C ASP A 103 5.25 -8.60 2.29
N ARG A 104 5.26 -7.89 1.15
CA ARG A 104 6.26 -8.01 0.08
C ARG A 104 6.38 -9.42 -0.49
N THR A 105 5.27 -10.17 -0.61
CA THR A 105 5.27 -11.54 -1.16
C THR A 105 4.36 -11.70 -2.38
N GLY A 106 4.58 -12.76 -3.18
CA GLY A 106 3.67 -13.19 -4.25
C GLY A 106 3.93 -12.62 -5.65
N GLY A 107 3.37 -13.30 -6.67
CA GLY A 107 3.07 -12.76 -8.01
C GLY A 107 4.21 -12.22 -8.88
N GLY A 108 5.47 -12.36 -8.48
CA GLY A 108 6.63 -11.82 -9.20
C GLY A 108 6.88 -10.32 -9.00
N ASN A 109 5.85 -9.56 -8.61
CA ASN A 109 5.95 -8.18 -8.17
C ASN A 109 5.60 -8.07 -6.68
N THR A 110 6.56 -7.65 -5.88
CA THR A 110 6.46 -7.54 -4.41
C THR A 110 6.42 -6.09 -3.94
N SER A 111 6.03 -5.16 -4.82
CA SER A 111 5.84 -3.76 -4.47
C SER A 111 4.83 -3.62 -3.34
N TRP A 112 5.11 -2.73 -2.39
CA TRP A 112 4.18 -2.49 -1.28
C TRP A 112 3.01 -1.58 -1.66
N ASN A 113 3.15 -0.81 -2.74
CA ASN A 113 2.16 0.19 -3.14
C ASN A 113 1.70 0.11 -4.60
N SER A 114 2.21 -0.82 -5.40
CA SER A 114 1.86 -0.89 -6.83
C SER A 114 2.15 -2.28 -7.41
N THR A 115 1.30 -3.25 -7.11
CA THR A 115 1.42 -4.63 -7.61
C THR A 115 0.45 -4.93 -8.74
N HIS A 116 -0.85 -4.77 -8.50
CA HIS A 116 -1.91 -5.05 -9.46
C HIS A 116 -3.17 -4.23 -9.16
N GLN A 117 -4.21 -4.44 -9.96
CA GLN A 117 -5.53 -3.83 -9.76
C GLN A 117 -6.44 -4.77 -8.95
N SER A 118 -7.34 -4.20 -8.15
CA SER A 118 -8.40 -4.97 -7.49
C SER A 118 -9.42 -5.50 -8.50
N ARG A 119 -10.16 -6.55 -8.13
CA ARG A 119 -11.23 -7.14 -8.96
C ARG A 119 -12.49 -6.28 -9.07
N GLY A 120 -12.56 -5.21 -8.28
CA GLY A 120 -13.73 -4.34 -8.11
C GLY A 120 -13.54 -3.39 -6.95
N CYS A 121 -14.54 -2.55 -6.70
CA CYS A 121 -14.49 -1.51 -5.68
C CYS A 121 -15.23 -1.87 -4.39
N GLY A 122 -16.21 -2.77 -4.47
CA GLY A 122 -16.94 -3.28 -3.31
C GLY A 122 -16.15 -4.27 -2.45
N GLN A 123 -16.57 -4.41 -1.18
CA GLN A 123 -15.89 -5.25 -0.19
C GLN A 123 -15.69 -6.71 -0.66
N ASP A 124 -16.71 -7.33 -1.24
CA ASP A 124 -16.64 -8.72 -1.70
C ASP A 124 -15.54 -8.90 -2.77
N ASN A 125 -15.38 -7.91 -3.65
CA ASN A 125 -14.33 -7.93 -4.67
C ASN A 125 -12.94 -7.65 -4.08
N LEU A 126 -12.82 -6.81 -3.05
CA LEU A 126 -11.55 -6.60 -2.34
C LEU A 126 -11.11 -7.88 -1.63
N VAL A 127 -12.04 -8.58 -0.97
CA VAL A 127 -11.79 -9.90 -0.36
C VAL A 127 -11.41 -10.94 -1.42
N ALA A 128 -12.14 -10.98 -2.54
CA ALA A 128 -11.81 -11.89 -3.64
C ALA A 128 -10.47 -11.58 -4.32
N THR A 129 -9.98 -10.33 -4.24
CA THR A 129 -8.65 -9.94 -4.72
C THR A 129 -7.56 -10.53 -3.82
N GLY A 130 -7.77 -10.48 -2.50
CA GLY A 130 -6.77 -10.84 -1.49
C GLY A 130 -6.65 -9.82 -0.35
N GLY A 131 -7.42 -8.73 -0.39
CA GLY A 131 -7.38 -7.66 0.59
C GLY A 131 -8.58 -7.64 1.55
N ALA A 132 -8.64 -6.58 2.34
CA ALA A 132 -9.79 -6.29 3.20
C ALA A 132 -10.24 -4.82 3.14
N GLY A 133 -9.78 -4.07 2.12
CA GLY A 133 -10.02 -2.62 2.02
C GLY A 133 -9.18 -1.81 3.01
N LEU A 134 -8.01 -2.33 3.40
CA LEU A 134 -7.08 -1.65 4.29
C LEU A 134 -6.33 -0.53 3.55
N LEU A 135 -5.87 0.45 4.31
CA LEU A 135 -5.07 1.58 3.84
C LEU A 135 -3.93 1.88 4.82
N TYR A 136 -2.90 2.56 4.34
CA TYR A 136 -1.83 3.07 5.19
C TYR A 136 -2.16 4.48 5.72
N CYS A 137 -1.85 4.70 7.00
CA CYS A 137 -1.89 6.02 7.63
C CYS A 137 -0.47 6.50 7.90
N PHE A 138 -0.06 7.59 7.27
CA PHE A 138 1.23 8.24 7.51
C PHE A 138 0.99 9.56 8.22
N ALA A 139 1.69 9.78 9.34
CA ALA A 139 1.64 11.05 10.05
C ALA A 139 2.35 12.15 9.23
N THR A 140 1.67 13.28 9.04
CA THR A 140 2.24 14.50 8.45
C THR A 140 2.76 15.38 9.57
N ASN A 141 4.08 15.53 9.68
CA ASN A 141 4.71 16.47 10.61
C ASN A 141 4.71 17.89 10.05
#